data_AF-A0A7C9U278-F1
#
_entry.id   AF-A0A7C9U278-F1
#
_cell.length_a   1.000
_cell.length_b   1.000
_cell.length_c   1.000
_cell.angle_alpha   90.00
_cell.angle_beta   90.00
_cell.angle_gamma   90.00
#
_symmetry.space_group_name_H-M   'P 1'
#
loop_
_entity.id
_entity.type
_entity.pdbx_description
1 polymer ?
#
loop_
_entity_poly.entity_id
_entity_poly.type
_entity_poly.pdbx_seq_one_letter_code
_entity_poly.pdbx_strand_id
1 'polypeptide(L)' 'MDTSKKKPRRRLTISLGEQEYEFLKNEAEKRGGSVAAEIRYLVRLRIEDQERKSLPGQDPVEQ' A
#
# COMPACT_ATOMS: atom_id res chain seq x y z
N MET A 1 19.98 -25.38 -13.95
CA MET A 1 19.78 -24.15 -14.75
C MET A 1 18.81 -23.27 -13.99
N ASP A 2 19.25 -22.10 -13.51
CA ASP A 2 18.48 -21.22 -12.64
C ASP A 2 17.88 -20.07 -13.47
N THR A 3 16.55 -19.88 -13.49
CA THR A 3 15.89 -18.81 -14.25
C THR A 3 14.85 -18.05 -13.43
N SER A 4 15.15 -17.69 -12.18
CA SER A 4 14.40 -16.64 -11.51
C SER A 4 14.86 -15.25 -11.98
N LYS A 5 14.51 -14.88 -13.22
CA LYS A 5 14.64 -13.49 -13.68
C LYS A 5 13.61 -12.66 -12.90
N LYS A 6 14.00 -12.14 -11.73
CA LYS A 6 13.19 -11.18 -10.97
C LYS A 6 12.79 -10.04 -11.90
N LYS A 7 11.48 -9.90 -12.18
CA LYS A 7 10.95 -8.80 -13.00
C LYS A 7 11.44 -7.47 -12.40
N PRO A 8 11.94 -6.52 -13.21
CA PRO A 8 12.39 -5.24 -12.70
C PRO A 8 11.23 -4.50 -12.04
N ARG A 9 11.44 -4.02 -10.80
CA ARG A 9 10.46 -3.20 -10.10
C ARG A 9 10.40 -1.83 -10.76
N ARG A 10 9.21 -1.40 -11.16
CA ARG A 10 8.99 -0.02 -11.66
C ARG A 10 9.20 0.96 -10.50
N ARG A 11 9.92 2.05 -10.76
CA ARG A 11 10.10 3.15 -9.80
C ARG A 11 8.99 4.16 -10.02
N LEU A 12 8.40 4.63 -8.93
CA LEU A 12 7.44 5.72 -8.92
C LEU A 12 7.96 6.81 -7.98
N THR A 13 7.85 8.06 -8.41
CA THR A 13 8.09 9.23 -7.56
C THR A 13 6.72 9.83 -7.24
N ILE A 14 6.47 10.11 -5.97
CA ILE A 14 5.27 10.80 -5.52
C ILE A 14 5.68 12.07 -4.77
N SER A 15 4.90 13.12 -4.95
CA SER A 15 5.04 14.37 -4.20
C SER A 15 4.04 14.34 -3.06
N LEU A 16 4.51 14.63 -1.85
CA LEU A 16 3.69 14.70 -0.64
C LEU A 16 3.88 16.07 -0.01
N GLY A 17 2.84 16.57 0.64
CA GLY A 17 2.96 17.70 1.55
C GLY A 17 3.82 17.33 2.76
N GLU A 18 4.39 18.34 3.41
CA GLU A 18 5.25 18.15 4.58
C GLU A 18 4.52 17.41 5.70
N GLN A 19 3.28 17.79 6.00
CA GLN A 19 2.47 17.15 7.05
C GLN A 19 2.16 15.69 6.73
N GLU A 20 1.88 15.37 5.46
CA GLU A 20 1.59 14.00 5.02
C GLU A 20 2.84 13.12 5.11
N TYR A 21 4.00 13.66 4.74
CA TYR A 21 5.27 12.97 4.86
C TYR A 21 5.62 12.69 6.32
N GLU A 22 5.49 13.68 7.21
CA GLU A 22 5.75 13.51 8.64
C GLU A 22 4.80 12.49 9.28
N PHE A 23 3.52 12.51 8.89
CA PHE A 23 2.57 11.47 9.31
C PHE A 23 3.05 10.07 8.91
N LEU A 24 3.39 9.86 7.64
CA LEU A 24 3.85 8.56 7.13
C LEU A 24 5.17 8.12 7.77
N LYS A 25 6.06 9.07 8.06
CA LYS A 25 7.33 8.81 8.75
C LYS A 25 7.09 8.32 10.17
N ASN A 26 6.24 8.99 10.94
CA ASN A 26 5.89 8.58 12.29
C ASN A 26 5.22 7.20 12.32
N GLU A 27 4.31 6.91 11.38
CA GLU A 27 3.67 5.59 11.28
C GLU A 27 4.67 4.49 10.88
N ALA A 28 5.58 4.79 9.94
CA ALA A 28 6.64 3.87 9.56
C ALA A 28 7.58 3.56 10.74
N GLU A 29 7.97 4.56 11.53
CA GLU A 29 8.84 4.41 12.70
C GLU A 29 8.20 3.52 13.77
N LYS A 30 6.91 3.71 14.08
CA LYS A 30 6.16 2.85 15.02
C LYS A 30 6.19 1.37 14.63
N ARG A 31 6.26 1.07 13.33
CA ARG A 31 6.29 -0.30 12.77
C ARG A 31 7.71 -0.81 12.50
N GLY A 32 8.75 -0.02 12.80
CA GLY A 32 10.15 -0.35 12.49
C GLY A 32 10.45 -0.40 10.98
N GLY A 33 9.71 0.37 10.18
CA GLY A 33 9.73 0.35 8.73
C GLY A 33 10.27 1.62 8.08
N SER A 34 10.06 1.73 6.76
CA SER A 34 10.37 2.94 5.98
C SER A 34 9.08 3.56 5.46
N VAL A 35 9.08 4.87 5.19
CA VAL A 35 7.96 5.59 4.56
C VAL A 35 7.48 4.87 3.29
N ALA A 36 8.40 4.38 2.47
CA ALA A 36 8.07 3.63 1.27
C ALA A 36 7.38 2.28 1.56
N ALA A 37 7.71 1.62 2.67
CA ALA A 37 7.01 0.41 3.11
C ALA A 37 5.60 0.74 3.60
N GLU A 38 5.44 1.83 4.33
CA GLU A 38 4.13 2.31 4.81
C GLU A 38 3.21 2.67 3.64
N ILE A 39 3.71 3.42 2.66
CA ILE A 39 2.97 3.74 1.43
C ILE A 39 2.50 2.46 0.73
N ARG A 40 3.38 1.45 0.59
CA ARG A 40 3.01 0.17 -0.04
C ARG A 40 1.93 -0.58 0.75
N TYR A 41 1.99 -0.52 2.07
CA TYR A 41 1.00 -1.13 2.93
C TYR A 41 -0.37 -0.47 2.77
N LEU A 42 -0.44 0.86 2.85
CA LEU A 42 -1.68 1.62 2.68
C LEU A 42 -2.28 1.47 1.27
N VAL A 43 -1.45 1.50 0.23
CA VAL A 43 -1.90 1.26 -1.15
C VAL A 43 -2.49 -0.14 -1.31
N ARG A 44 -1.86 -1.16 -0.70
CA ARG A 44 -2.39 -2.53 -0.71
C ARG A 44 -3.77 -2.59 -0.05
N LEU A 45 -3.90 -2.04 1.16
CA LEU A 45 -5.18 -2.01 1.88
C LEU A 45 -6.28 -1.34 1.05
N ARG A 46 -5.95 -0.23 0.38
CA ARG A 46 -6.90 0.48 -0.46
C ARG A 46 -7.35 -0.35 -1.67
N ILE A 47 -6.43 -1.05 -2.32
CA ILE A 47 -6.76 -1.94 -3.45
C ILE A 47 -7.64 -3.10 -2.98
N GLU A 48 -7.28 -3.75 -1.87
CA GLU A 48 -8.06 -4.85 -1.29
C GLU A 48 -9.49 -4.40 -0.90
N ASP A 49 -9.64 -3.19 -0.34
CA ASP A 49 -10.94 -2.60 -0.04
C ASP A 49 -11.77 -2.32 -1.31
N GLN A 50 -11.14 -1.83 -2.38
CA GLN A 50 -11.82 -1.63 -3.67
C GLN A 50 -12.27 -2.95 -4.29
N GLU A 51 -11.41 -3.97 -4.27
CA GLU A 51 -11.72 -5.29 -4.80
C GLU A 51 -12.91 -5.91 -4.06
N ARG A 52 -12.93 -5.86 -2.72
CA ARG A 52 -14.07 -6.32 -1.90
C ARG A 52 -15.38 -5.63 -2.29
N LYS A 53 -15.36 -4.30 -2.48
CA LYS A 53 -16.53 -3.51 -2.89
C LYS A 53 -16.99 -3.77 -4.32
N SER A 54 -16.09 -4.26 -5.18
CA SER A 54 -16.36 -4.48 -6.61
C SER A 54 -16.82 -5.89 -6.97
N LEU A 55 -16.83 -6.85 -6.03
CA LEU A 55 -17.26 -8.21 -6.29
C LEU A 55 -18.80 -8.30 -6.33
N PRO A 56 -19.42 -8.77 -7.44
CA PRO A 56 -20.85 -9.07 -7.45
C PRO A 56 -21.12 -10.26 -6.54
N GLY A 57 -21.97 -10.08 -5.51
CA GLY A 57 -22.35 -11.12 -4.55
C GLY A 57 -21.84 -10.94 -3.11
N GLN A 58 -21.26 -9.78 -2.75
CA GLN A 58 -21.17 -9.39 -1.35
C GLN A 58 -22.40 -8.55 -1.00
N ASP A 59 -23.46 -9.20 -0.53
CA ASP A 59 -24.51 -8.49 0.20
C ASP A 59 -23.87 -7.72 1.37
N PRO A 60 -24.30 -6.49 1.66
CA PRO A 60 -23.87 -5.80 2.86
C PRO A 60 -24.31 -6.66 4.05
N VAL A 61 -23.36 -7.23 4.79
CA VAL A 61 -23.65 -7.68 6.15
C VAL A 61 -24.02 -6.41 6.92
N GLU A 62 -25.31 -6.24 7.22
CA GLU A 62 -25.83 -5.15 8.03
C GLU A 62 -25.05 -5.07 9.35
N GLN A 63 -24.75 -3.83 9.77
CA GLN A 63 -23.91 -3.48 10.91
C GLN A 63 -24.42 -4.02 12.24
#